data_AF-A0A5B8RAJ7-F1
#
_entry.id   AF-A0A5B8RAJ7-F1
#
_cell.length_a   1.000
_cell.length_b   1.000
_cell.length_c   1.000
_cell.angle_alpha   90.00
_cell.angle_beta   90.00
_cell.angle_gamma   90.00
#
_symmetry.space_group_name_H-M   'P 1'
#
loop_
_entity.id
_entity.type
_entity.pdbx_description
1 polymer ?
#
loop_
_entity_poly.entity_id
_entity_poly.type
_entity_poly.pdbx_seq_one_letter_code
_entity_poly.pdbx_strand_id
1 'polypeptide(L)'
;MSKEAVQEREESIRRLVRELPDDKRLRYFREVERKIKDPDTYATLNFIFFAGLHHFYLGKWLYGIINMAVFWVGVAMLFTDHVGLGVLVLIGVSVLELCELFRSQVIVQKYNNQVMERVYNSVSRA
;
A
#
# COMPACT_ATOMS: atom_id res chain seq x y z
N MET A 1 5.51 4.93 11.08
CA MET A 1 5.34 6.21 10.38
C MET A 1 3.97 6.74 10.73
N SER A 2 3.91 7.92 11.33
CA SER A 2 2.65 8.56 11.73
C SER A 2 1.91 9.11 10.51
N LYS A 3 0.60 9.33 10.66
CA LYS A 3 -0.23 9.97 9.63
C LYS A 3 0.30 11.38 9.31
N GLU A 4 0.69 12.12 10.34
CA GLU A 4 1.29 13.46 10.24
C GLU A 4 2.53 13.47 9.35
N ALA A 5 3.47 12.53 9.56
CA ALA A 5 4.68 12.47 8.76
C ALA A 5 4.41 12.18 7.27
N VAL A 6 3.37 11.39 6.97
CA VAL A 6 2.96 11.14 5.57
C VAL A 6 2.30 12.39 4.97
N GLN A 7 1.48 13.09 5.75
CA GLN A 7 0.82 14.32 5.29
C GLN A 7 1.82 15.46 5.07
N GLU A 8 2.76 15.67 5.99
CA GLU A 8 3.82 16.67 5.86
C GLU A 8 4.68 16.39 4.61
N ARG A 9 4.96 15.11 4.34
CA ARG A 9 5.68 14.73 3.12
C ARG A 9 4.89 15.10 1.87
N GLU A 10 3.59 14.85 1.85
CA GLU A 10 2.73 15.26 0.73
C GLU A 10 2.74 16.78 0.52
N GLU A 11 2.61 17.55 1.60
CA GLU A 11 2.67 19.02 1.56
C GLU A 11 4.01 19.53 1.04
N SER A 12 5.13 18.91 1.45
CA SER A 12 6.46 19.28 0.96
C SER A 12 6.57 19.11 -0.57
N ILE A 13 6.02 18.02 -1.11
CA ILE A 13 6.01 17.77 -2.56
C ILE A 13 5.11 18.79 -3.26
N ARG A 14 3.94 19.12 -2.69
CA ARG A 14 3.03 20.13 -3.25
C ARG A 14 3.69 21.51 -3.32
N ARG A 15 4.54 21.89 -2.36
CA ARG A 15 5.30 23.14 -2.41
C ARG A 15 6.28 23.14 -3.59
N LEU A 16 7.06 22.08 -3.75
CA LEU A 16 7.99 21.93 -4.88
C LEU A 16 7.29 21.99 -6.24
N VAL A 17 6.10 21.39 -6.36
CA VAL A 17 5.31 21.41 -7.60
C VAL A 17 4.80 22.81 -7.95
N ARG A 18 4.54 23.67 -6.96
CA ARG A 18 4.09 25.05 -7.20
C ARG A 18 5.19 25.92 -7.82
N GLU A 19 6.45 25.60 -7.55
CA GLU A 19 7.61 26.30 -8.09
C GLU A 19 7.97 25.85 -9.52
N LEU A 20 7.31 24.81 -10.04
CA LEU A 20 7.52 24.38 -11.42
C LEU A 20 6.93 25.38 -12.42
N PRO A 21 7.58 25.57 -13.59
CA PRO A 21 6.98 26.24 -14.74
C PRO A 21 5.64 25.60 -15.15
N ASP A 22 4.75 26.39 -15.76
CA ASP A 22 3.37 25.97 -16.05
C ASP A 22 3.30 24.72 -16.95
N ASP A 23 4.18 24.59 -17.94
CA ASP A 23 4.25 23.45 -18.85
C ASP A 23 4.67 22.17 -18.13
N LYS A 24 5.67 22.26 -17.23
CA LYS A 24 6.14 21.17 -16.38
C LYS A 24 5.08 20.80 -15.34
N ARG A 25 4.45 21.79 -14.72
CA ARG A 25 3.39 21.58 -13.73
C ARG A 25 2.19 20.84 -14.34
N LEU A 26 1.79 21.20 -15.56
CA LEU A 26 0.71 20.50 -16.28
C LEU A 26 1.07 19.04 -16.57
N ARG A 27 2.31 18.78 -17.03
CA ARG A 27 2.79 17.41 -17.27
C ARG A 27 2.81 16.58 -15.99
N TYR A 28 3.27 17.17 -14.89
CA TYR A 28 3.27 16.53 -13.57
C TYR A 28 1.87 16.06 -13.17
N PHE A 29 0.87 16.94 -13.21
CA PHE A 29 -0.49 16.57 -12.80
C PHE A 29 -1.07 15.45 -13.65
N ARG A 30 -0.90 15.51 -14.97
CA ARG A 30 -1.36 14.47 -15.91
C ARG A 30 -0.72 13.10 -15.61
N GLU A 31 0.56 13.08 -15.25
CA GLU A 31 1.25 11.83 -14.92
C GLU A 31 0.87 11.28 -13.55
N VAL A 32 0.73 12.14 -12.55
CA VAL A 32 0.36 11.75 -11.18
C VAL A 32 -1.06 11.18 -11.14
N GLU A 33 -2.01 11.82 -11.81
CA GLU A 33 -3.41 11.40 -11.86
C GLU A 33 -3.56 9.95 -12.35
N ARG A 34 -2.72 9.53 -13.31
CA ARG A 34 -2.76 8.16 -13.86
C ARG A 34 -2.11 7.10 -12.96
N LYS A 35 -1.29 7.51 -11.98
CA LYS A 35 -0.43 6.61 -11.19
C LYS A 35 -0.82 6.54 -9.71
N ILE A 36 -1.54 7.54 -9.19
CA ILE A 36 -2.06 7.54 -7.82
C ILE A 36 -3.02 6.38 -7.60
N LYS A 37 -3.01 5.87 -6.38
CA LYS A 37 -3.84 4.76 -5.93
C LYS A 37 -4.86 5.24 -4.90
N ASP A 38 -5.99 4.56 -4.87
CA ASP A 38 -7.12 4.90 -4.01
C ASP A 38 -7.10 4.07 -2.71
N PRO A 39 -7.17 4.69 -1.53
CA PRO A 39 -7.22 3.98 -0.25
C PRO A 39 -8.40 3.03 -0.11
N ASP A 40 -9.58 3.40 -0.62
CA ASP A 40 -10.80 2.61 -0.46
C ASP A 40 -10.74 1.34 -1.31
N THR A 41 -10.15 1.43 -2.51
CA THR A 41 -9.84 0.26 -3.34
C THR A 41 -8.89 -0.69 -2.62
N TYR A 42 -7.84 -0.17 -1.98
CA TYR A 42 -6.90 -0.99 -1.20
C TYR A 42 -7.59 -1.66 0.00
N ALA A 43 -8.40 -0.92 0.75
CA ALA A 43 -9.15 -1.44 1.89
C ALA A 43 -10.16 -2.51 1.46
N THR A 44 -10.87 -2.26 0.36
CA THR A 44 -11.80 -3.23 -0.22
C THR A 44 -11.09 -4.53 -0.55
N LEU A 45 -9.96 -4.46 -1.28
CA LEU A 45 -9.15 -5.64 -1.62
C LEU A 45 -8.68 -6.39 -0.39
N ASN A 46 -8.27 -5.69 0.66
CA ASN A 46 -7.85 -6.33 1.91
C ASN A 46 -9.02 -7.02 2.62
N PHE A 47 -10.20 -6.41 2.64
CA PHE A 47 -11.39 -6.97 3.26
C PHE A 47 -11.97 -8.17 2.51
N ILE A 48 -12.06 -8.11 1.17
CA ILE A 48 -12.65 -9.21 0.37
C ILE A 48 -11.66 -10.36 0.17
N PHE A 49 -10.35 -10.10 0.29
CA PHE A 49 -9.31 -11.09 0.14
C PHE A 49 -8.35 -11.05 1.33
N PHE A 50 -8.73 -11.76 2.39
CA PHE A 50 -7.99 -12.05 3.64
C PHE A 50 -6.66 -12.83 3.46
N ALA A 51 -6.05 -12.77 2.28
CA ALA A 51 -4.87 -13.57 1.94
C ALA A 51 -3.77 -12.73 1.26
N GLY A 52 -3.65 -11.46 1.63
CA GLY A 52 -2.56 -10.61 1.16
C GLY A 52 -2.68 -10.04 -0.25
N LEU A 53 -3.84 -10.15 -0.91
CA LEU A 53 -3.99 -9.73 -2.30
C LEU A 53 -3.90 -8.19 -2.50
N HIS A 54 -4.24 -7.42 -1.47
CA HIS A 54 -4.08 -5.97 -1.42
C HIS A 54 -2.61 -5.52 -1.59
N HIS A 55 -1.64 -6.37 -1.24
CA HIS A 55 -0.22 -6.09 -1.49
C HIS A 55 0.11 -6.00 -2.99
N PHE A 56 -0.56 -6.78 -3.84
CA PHE A 56 -0.35 -6.72 -5.30
C PHE A 56 -0.84 -5.39 -5.90
N TYR A 57 -1.87 -4.77 -5.32
CA TYR A 57 -2.38 -3.47 -5.77
C TYR A 57 -1.34 -2.34 -5.68
N LEU A 58 -0.48 -2.39 -4.65
CA LEU A 58 0.65 -1.47 -4.47
C LEU A 58 1.95 -1.97 -5.12
N GLY A 59 1.92 -3.08 -5.85
CA GLY A 59 3.09 -3.69 -6.49
C GLY A 59 4.04 -4.40 -5.52
N LYS A 60 3.61 -4.73 -4.30
CA LYS A 60 4.42 -5.42 -3.28
C LYS A 60 4.28 -6.95 -3.38
N TRP A 61 4.68 -7.51 -4.52
CA TRP A 61 4.50 -8.92 -4.86
C TRP A 61 5.06 -9.90 -3.82
N LEU A 62 6.28 -9.67 -3.34
CA LEU A 62 6.93 -10.57 -2.38
C LEU A 62 6.13 -10.70 -1.08
N TYR A 63 5.64 -9.58 -0.55
CA TYR A 63 4.83 -9.56 0.68
C TYR A 63 3.49 -10.27 0.46
N GLY A 64 2.84 -10.05 -0.69
CA GLY A 64 1.62 -10.77 -1.05
C GLY A 64 1.81 -12.28 -1.11
N ILE A 65 2.90 -12.74 -1.75
CA ILE A 65 3.22 -14.17 -1.86
C ILE A 65 3.51 -14.79 -0.49
N ILE A 66 4.32 -14.14 0.34
CA ILE A 66 4.63 -14.64 1.68
C ILE A 66 3.36 -14.75 2.52
N ASN A 67 2.52 -13.72 2.52
CA ASN A 67 1.30 -13.72 3.31
C ASN A 67 0.32 -14.81 2.86
N MET A 68 0.16 -14.97 1.55
CA MET A 68 -0.61 -16.06 0.95
C MET A 68 -0.06 -17.44 1.36
N ALA A 69 1.26 -17.63 1.29
CA ALA A 69 1.89 -18.90 1.67
C ALA A 69 1.69 -19.21 3.16
N VAL A 70 1.90 -18.23 4.05
CA VAL A 70 1.70 -18.40 5.50
C VAL A 70 0.24 -18.72 5.82
N PHE A 71 -0.72 -18.04 5.17
CA PHE A 71 -2.14 -18.32 5.31
C PHE A 71 -2.45 -19.78 4.91
N TRP A 72 -2.00 -20.24 3.74
CA TRP A 72 -2.24 -21.61 3.28
C TRP A 72 -1.55 -22.67 4.14
N VAL A 73 -0.36 -22.38 4.67
CA VAL A 73 0.29 -23.26 5.67
C VAL A 73 -0.57 -23.37 6.93
N GLY A 74 -1.09 -22.25 7.43
CA GLY A 74 -2.01 -22.23 8.57
C GLY A 74 -3.27 -23.07 8.31
N VAL A 75 -3.87 -22.92 7.12
CA VAL A 75 -5.03 -23.74 6.69
C VAL A 75 -4.68 -25.22 6.61
N ALA A 76 -3.54 -25.58 6.02
CA ALA A 76 -3.11 -26.98 5.88
C ALA A 76 -2.91 -27.64 7.26
N MET A 77 -2.37 -26.90 8.24
CA MET A 77 -2.19 -27.41 9.60
C MET A 77 -3.49 -27.76 10.32
N LEU A 78 -4.64 -27.18 9.92
CA LEU A 78 -5.95 -27.54 10.48
C LEU A 78 -6.36 -28.98 10.17
N PHE A 79 -5.74 -29.62 9.17
CA PHE A 79 -6.00 -31.00 8.78
C PHE A 79 -4.93 -31.98 9.30
N THR A 80 -4.09 -31.53 10.24
CA THR A 80 -3.03 -32.33 10.87
C THR A 80 -3.25 -32.40 12.38
N ASP A 81 -2.45 -33.20 13.10
CA ASP A 81 -2.48 -33.24 14.57
C ASP A 81 -2.07 -31.91 15.24
N HIS A 82 -1.62 -30.92 14.45
CA HIS A 82 -1.18 -29.61 14.89
C HIS A 82 -2.26 -28.51 14.74
N VAL A 83 -3.55 -28.85 14.84
CA VAL A 83 -4.67 -27.90 14.68
C VAL A 83 -4.49 -26.63 15.51
N GLY A 84 -4.07 -26.75 16.77
CA GLY A 84 -3.86 -25.59 17.65
C GLY A 84 -2.82 -24.59 17.11
N LEU A 85 -1.75 -25.07 16.49
CA LEU A 85 -0.75 -24.21 15.85
C LEU A 85 -1.30 -23.58 14.57
N GLY A 86 -2.07 -24.33 13.77
CA GLY A 86 -2.75 -23.79 12.59
C GLY A 86 -3.69 -22.64 12.94
N VAL A 87 -4.52 -22.81 13.97
CA VAL A 87 -5.41 -21.75 14.49
C VAL A 87 -4.61 -20.53 14.96
N LEU A 88 -3.53 -20.73 15.71
CA LEU A 88 -2.67 -19.64 16.18
C LEU A 88 -2.08 -18.84 15.02
N VAL A 89 -1.59 -19.52 13.97
CA VAL A 89 -1.05 -18.88 12.76
C VAL A 89 -2.13 -18.06 12.06
N LEU A 90 -3.33 -18.62 11.86
CA LEU A 90 -4.43 -17.94 11.17
C LEU A 90 -4.94 -16.72 11.94
N ILE A 91 -5.02 -16.79 13.27
CA ILE A 91 -5.35 -15.64 14.11
C ILE A 91 -4.27 -14.56 13.99
N GLY A 92 -3.00 -14.95 14.05
CA GLY A 92 -1.87 -14.03 13.90
C GLY A 92 -1.91 -13.28 12.57
N VAL A 93 -2.07 -14.00 11.45
CA VAL A 93 -2.21 -13.41 10.11
C VAL A 93 -3.43 -12.48 10.05
N SER A 94 -4.59 -12.93 10.54
CA SER A 94 -5.82 -12.12 10.54
C SER A 94 -5.67 -10.81 11.31
N VAL A 95 -5.02 -10.83 12.48
CA VAL A 95 -4.77 -9.63 13.27
C VAL A 95 -3.84 -8.67 12.53
N LEU A 96 -2.78 -9.18 11.90
CA LEU A 96 -1.85 -8.35 11.12
C LEU A 96 -2.55 -7.70 9.92
N GLU A 97 -3.35 -8.46 9.18
CA GLU A 97 -4.12 -7.93 8.04
C GLU A 97 -5.14 -6.88 8.50
N LEU A 98 -5.85 -7.13 9.60
CA LEU A 98 -6.81 -6.18 10.15
C LEU A 98 -6.14 -4.87 10.57
N CYS A 99 -4.95 -4.95 11.18
CA CYS A 99 -4.15 -3.76 11.47
C CYS A 99 -3.75 -2.99 10.19
N GLU A 100 -3.49 -3.68 9.08
CA GLU A 100 -3.24 -3.01 7.79
C GLU A 100 -4.51 -2.41 7.19
N LEU A 101 -5.67 -3.06 7.34
CA LEU A 101 -6.96 -2.55 6.89
C LEU A 101 -7.24 -1.17 7.46
N PHE A 102 -7.11 -1.03 8.79
CA PHE A 102 -7.32 0.24 9.49
C PHE A 102 -6.27 1.30 9.13
N ARG A 103 -5.11 0.89 8.60
CA ARG A 103 -4.03 1.79 8.18
C ARG A 103 -3.95 1.99 6.68
N SER A 104 -4.95 1.53 5.92
CA SER A 104 -5.04 1.64 4.46
C SER A 104 -4.74 3.06 3.96
N GLN A 105 -5.35 4.07 4.58
CA GLN A 105 -5.15 5.48 4.24
C GLN A 105 -3.69 5.89 4.33
N VAL A 106 -3.01 5.57 5.44
CA VAL A 106 -1.60 5.94 5.65
C VAL A 106 -0.69 5.15 4.71
N ILE A 107 -0.98 3.87 4.46
CA ILE A 107 -0.19 3.00 3.58
C ILE A 107 -0.26 3.50 2.13
N VAL A 108 -1.47 3.78 1.64
CA VAL A 108 -1.70 4.25 0.28
C VAL A 108 -1.18 5.67 0.09
N GLN A 109 -1.39 6.57 1.05
CA GLN A 109 -0.85 7.93 0.97
C GLN A 109 0.69 7.93 0.94
N LYS A 110 1.34 7.05 1.71
CA LYS A 110 2.80 6.86 1.63
C LYS A 110 3.23 6.41 0.23
N TYR A 111 2.53 5.44 -0.36
CA TYR A 111 2.79 4.99 -1.73
C TYR A 111 2.60 6.14 -2.75
N ASN A 112 1.51 6.90 -2.62
CA ASN A 112 1.20 8.02 -3.50
C ASN A 112 2.26 9.13 -3.39
N ASN A 113 2.76 9.43 -2.19
CA ASN A 113 3.87 10.38 -2.03
C ASN A 113 5.13 9.93 -2.78
N GLN A 114 5.45 8.63 -2.76
CA GLN A 114 6.58 8.09 -3.53
C GLN A 114 6.33 8.18 -5.05
N VAL A 115 5.08 8.01 -5.49
CA VAL A 115 4.71 8.21 -6.91
C VAL A 115 4.86 9.68 -7.29
N MET A 116 4.29 10.59 -6.50
CA MET A 116 4.37 12.04 -6.69
C MET A 116 5.83 12.50 -6.77
N GLU A 117 6.68 12.07 -5.84
CA GLU A 117 8.10 12.41 -5.83
C GLU A 117 8.84 11.88 -7.08
N ARG A 118 8.56 10.64 -7.50
CA ARG A 118 9.16 10.07 -8.72
C ARG A 118 8.75 10.86 -9.97
N VAL A 119 7.48 11.23 -10.09
CA VAL A 119 6.97 12.02 -11.22
C VAL A 119 7.51 13.44 -11.18
N TYR A 120 7.61 14.06 -10.00
CA TYR A 120 8.25 15.38 -9.85
C TYR A 120 9.69 15.34 -10.37
N ASN A 121 10.47 14.35 -9.94
CA ASN A 121 11.87 14.20 -10.35
C ASN A 121 12.04 13.89 -11.84
N SER A 122 11.10 13.18 -12.48
CA SER A 122 11.16 12.92 -13.92
C SER A 122 10.84 14.17 -14.73
N VAL A 123 9.84 14.95 -14.31
CA VAL A 123 9.42 16.17 -15.03
C VAL A 123 10.38 17.34 -14.79
N SER A 124 10.99 17.44 -13.61
CA SER A 124 11.96 18.51 -13.32
C SER A 124 13.24 18.37 -14.13
N ARG A 125 13.71 17.14 -14.34
CA ARG A 125 14.92 16.80 -15.11
C ARG A 125 14.74 16.77 -16.63
N ALA A 126 13.50 16.64 -17.12
CA ALA A 126 13.14 16.72 -18.54
C ALA A 126 13.13 18.16 -19.05
#